data_AF-A0A6N7II79-F1
#
_entry.id   AF-A0A6N7II79-F1
#
_cell.length_a   1.000
_cell.length_b   1.000
_cell.length_c   1.000
_cell.angle_alpha   90.00
_cell.angle_beta   90.00
_cell.angle_gamma   90.00
#
_symmetry.space_group_name_H-M   'P 1'
#
loop_
_entity.id
_entity.type
_entity.pdbx_description
1 polymer ?
#
loop_
_entity_poly.entity_id
_entity_poly.type
_entity_poly.pdbx_seq_one_letter_code
_entity_poly.pdbx_strand_id
1 'polypeptide(L)' 'MRLDPPSPKIEIRCSFCRKRPGAVDHIVAGPGVQICTRCLALCSEILVDHNPAT' A
#
# COMPACT_ATOMS: atom_id res chain seq x y z
N MET A 1 8.92 -34.78 -7.88
CA MET A 1 8.88 -33.33 -8.19
C MET A 1 7.54 -32.80 -7.71
N ARG A 2 7.50 -31.97 -6.67
CA ARG A 2 6.29 -31.25 -6.31
C ARG A 2 6.18 -30.10 -7.31
N LEU A 3 5.16 -30.12 -8.17
CA LEU A 3 4.76 -28.93 -8.91
C LEU A 3 3.87 -28.13 -7.97
N ASP A 4 4.43 -27.13 -7.34
CA ASP A 4 3.66 -26.11 -6.64
C ASP A 4 2.84 -25.38 -7.72
N PRO A 5 1.50 -25.33 -7.62
CA PRO A 5 0.70 -24.58 -8.56
C PRO A 5 1.14 -23.11 -8.54
N PRO A 6 1.22 -22.44 -9.71
CA PRO A 6 1.63 -21.04 -9.76
C PRO A 6 0.67 -20.23 -8.88
N SER A 7 1.21 -19.61 -7.82
CA SER A 7 0.44 -18.75 -6.94
C SER A 7 -0.23 -17.66 -7.77
N PRO A 8 -1.52 -17.33 -7.54
CA PRO A 8 -2.19 -16.28 -8.30
C PRO A 8 -1.39 -14.99 -8.21
N LYS A 9 -1.06 -14.39 -9.35
CA LYS A 9 -0.33 -13.11 -9.41
C LYS A 9 -1.22 -12.02 -8.84
N ILE A 10 -1.06 -11.70 -7.56
CA ILE A 10 -1.73 -10.57 -6.93
C ILE A 10 -1.09 -9.30 -7.52
N GLU A 11 -1.87 -8.53 -8.28
CA GLU A 11 -1.41 -7.25 -8.79
C GLU A 11 -1.23 -6.26 -7.63
N ILE A 12 0.02 -6.02 -7.23
CA ILE A 12 0.36 -5.07 -6.19
C ILE A 12 0.03 -3.65 -6.67
N ARG A 13 -0.86 -2.97 -5.95
CA ARG A 13 -1.27 -1.59 -6.21
C ARG A 13 -1.56 -0.88 -4.89
N CYS A 14 -1.23 0.40 -4.81
CA CYS A 14 -1.62 1.20 -3.65
C CYS A 14 -3.16 1.23 -3.55
N SER A 15 -3.71 0.89 -2.38
CA SER A 15 -5.16 0.90 -2.14
C SER A 15 -5.77 2.30 -2.28
N PHE A 16 -4.99 3.35 -2.06
CA PHE A 16 -5.45 4.74 -2.07
C PHE A 16 -5.36 5.36 -3.47
N CYS A 17 -4.16 5.41 -4.07
CA CYS A 17 -3.96 6.06 -5.37
C CYS A 17 -4.02 5.11 -6.57
N ARG A 18 -4.17 3.80 -6.34
CA ARG A 18 -4.29 2.73 -7.36
C ARG A 18 -3.07 2.58 -8.29
N LYS A 19 -1.97 3.28 -8.01
CA LYS A 19 -0.71 3.18 -8.76
C LYS A 19 0.00 1.85 -8.50
N ARG A 20 0.70 1.36 -9.52
CA ARG A 20 1.58 0.18 -9.47
C ARG A 20 2.96 0.56 -8.90
N PRO A 21 3.77 -0.40 -8.41
CA PRO A 21 5.12 -0.15 -7.92
C PRO A 21 6.03 0.60 -8.90
N GLY A 22 5.82 0.47 -10.21
CA GLY A 22 6.61 1.21 -11.22
C GLY A 22 6.21 2.69 -11.39
N ALA A 23 5.13 3.15 -10.75
CA ALA A 23 4.62 4.52 -10.86
C ALA A 23 4.71 5.32 -9.54
N VAL A 24 5.33 4.74 -8.52
CA VAL A 24 5.57 5.34 -7.19
C VAL A 24 6.93 4.88 -6.68
N ASP A 25 7.55 5.63 -5.79
CA ASP A 25 8.88 5.27 -5.27
C ASP A 25 8.88 3.95 -4.49
N HIS A 26 7.85 3.73 -3.66
CA HIS A 26 7.78 2.53 -2.84
C HIS A 26 6.34 2.19 -2.46
N ILE A 27 6.04 0.88 -2.40
CA ILE A 27 4.79 0.32 -1.88
C ILE A 27 5.13 -0.63 -0.74
N VAL A 28 4.57 -0.34 0.43
CA VAL A 28 4.58 -1.24 1.58
C VAL A 28 3.41 -2.21 1.43
N ALA A 29 3.70 -3.50 1.33
CA ALA A 29 2.70 -4.56 1.23
C ALA A 29 2.67 -5.39 2.52
N GLY A 30 1.54 -5.37 3.22
CA GLY A 30 1.22 -6.24 4.34
C GLY A 30 0.11 -7.23 3.99
N PRO A 31 -0.26 -8.14 4.91
CA PRO A 31 -1.38 -9.06 4.70
C PRO A 31 -2.68 -8.27 4.45
N GLY A 32 -3.18 -8.28 3.21
CA GLY A 32 -4.43 -7.62 2.83
C GLY A 32 -4.37 -6.10 2.63
N VAL A 33 -3.21 -5.46 2.80
CA VAL A 33 -3.08 -4.00 2.64
C VAL A 33 -1.83 -3.62 1.85
N GLN A 34 -1.97 -2.61 0.99
CA GLN A 34 -0.91 -2.13 0.12
C GLN A 34 -0.98 -0.60 0.07
N ILE A 35 0.05 0.09 0.56
CA ILE A 35 0.08 1.56 0.60
C ILE A 35 1.42 2.09 0.09
N CYS A 36 1.39 3.12 -0.75
CA CYS A 36 2.62 3.80 -1.17
C CYS A 36 3.04 4.88 -0.19
N THR A 37 4.33 5.21 -0.15
CA THR A 37 4.91 6.21 0.76
C THR A 37 4.25 7.58 0.65
N ARG A 38 3.90 8.02 -0.57
CA ARG A 38 3.17 9.28 -0.80
C ARG A 38 1.80 9.28 -0.13
N CYS A 39 1.03 8.19 -0.29
CA CYS A 39 -0.28 8.09 0.35
C CYS A 39 -0.16 7.98 1.86
N LEU A 40 0.88 7.29 2.36
CA LEU A 40 1.16 7.21 3.79
C LEU A 40 1.41 8.61 4.37
N ALA A 41 2.26 9.43 3.74
CA ALA A 41 2.53 10.80 4.19
C ALA A 41 1.25 11.66 4.24
N LEU A 42 0.45 11.63 3.17
CA LEU A 42 -0.83 12.36 3.11
C LEU A 42 -1.80 11.89 4.22
N CYS A 43 -1.91 10.58 4.44
CA CYS A 43 -2.72 10.04 5.54
C CYS A 43 -2.18 10.50 6.90
N SER A 44 -0.86 10.51 7.11
CA SER A 44 -0.25 10.98 8.35
C SER A 44 -0.53 12.47 8.61
N GLU A 45 -0.47 13.32 7.59
CA GLU A 45 -0.82 14.75 7.71
C GLU A 45 -2.26 14.94 8.18
N ILE A 46 -3.21 14.21 7.57
CA ILE A 46 -4.63 14.27 7.95
C ILE A 46 -4.83 13.75 9.38
N LEU A 47 -4.18 12.66 9.76
CA LEU A 47 -4.32 12.08 11.10
C LEU A 47 -3.74 12.98 12.20
N VAL A 48 -2.68 13.73 11.91
CA VAL A 48 -2.10 14.71 12.83
C VAL A 48 -3.02 15.91 13.01
N ASP A 49 -3.61 16.41 11.91
CA ASP A 49 -4.56 17.52 11.93
C ASP A 49 -5.87 17.18 12.68
N HIS A 50 -6.35 15.94 12.52
CA HIS A 50 -7.62 15.47 13.08
C HIS A 50 -7.53 14.81 14.47
N ASN A 51 -6.51 15.09 15.26
CA ASN A 51 -6.47 14.66 16.65
C ASN A 51 -7.24 15.65 17.55
N PRO A 52 -8.48 15.38 18.01
CA PRO A 52 -9.16 16.19 19.02
C PRO A 52 -8.58 16.00 20.44
N ALA A 53 -7.31 15.62 20.60
CA ALA A 53 -6.67 15.49 21.92
C ALA A 53 -5.92 16.76 22.36
N THR A 54 -6.52 17.91 22.09
CA THR A 54 -6.29 19.19 22.78
C THR A 54 -7.62 19.87 23.01
#